data_AF-A0A534A5W8-F1
#
_entry.id   AF-A0A534A5W8-F1
#
_cell.length_a   1.000
_cell.length_b   1.000
_cell.length_c   1.000
_cell.angle_alpha   90.00
_cell.angle_beta   90.00
_cell.angle_gamma   90.00
#
_symmetry.space_group_name_H-M   'P 1'
#
loop_
_entity.id
_entity.type
_entity.pdbx_description
1 polymer ?
#
loop_
_entity_poly.entity_id
_entity_poly.type
_entity_poly.pdbx_seq_one_letter_code
_entity_poly.pdbx_strand_id
1 'polypeptide(L)'
;MTKPPLTQGKLLRLIASVSVLWCGYLSAATFATKTYLITITERCKEGAVGCDRVDYLGINRKNNESIRLRGKVLMSVCNDGVTPCHFQGYLFKNWGVTYRLILQGDSWLDIQQGSKVLLHEEGEWTP
;
A
#
# COMPACT_ATOMS: atom_id res chain seq x y z
N MET A 1 57.46 31.15 -39.46
CA MET A 1 56.23 30.67 -38.79
C MET A 1 56.50 30.62 -37.30
N THR A 2 56.11 31.64 -36.54
CA THR A 2 56.12 31.61 -35.07
C THR A 2 55.11 32.63 -34.54
N LYS A 3 54.32 32.15 -33.59
CA LYS A 3 53.00 32.59 -33.10
C LYS A 3 53.04 33.90 -32.28
N PRO A 4 52.02 34.78 -32.34
CA PRO A 4 51.76 35.82 -31.34
C PRO A 4 50.60 35.37 -30.39
N PRO A 5 50.08 36.20 -29.46
CA PRO A 5 50.46 36.22 -28.06
C PRO A 5 49.34 35.79 -27.09
N LEU A 6 49.72 35.79 -25.80
CA LEU A 6 48.98 35.50 -24.57
C LEU A 6 47.49 35.87 -24.56
N THR A 7 46.66 34.95 -24.05
CA THR A 7 45.29 35.25 -23.59
C THR A 7 45.03 34.56 -22.25
N GLN A 8 44.70 35.39 -21.27
CA GLN A 8 44.45 35.06 -19.87
C GLN A 8 43.09 34.35 -19.74
N GLY A 9 43.11 33.06 -19.40
CA GLY A 9 41.92 32.23 -19.22
C GLY A 9 41.31 32.38 -17.83
N LYS A 10 40.01 32.72 -17.80
CA LYS A 10 39.13 32.88 -16.64
C LYS A 10 39.29 31.74 -15.61
N LEU A 11 39.57 32.08 -14.36
CA LEU A 11 39.35 31.20 -13.21
C LEU A 11 37.84 30.97 -13.06
N LEU A 12 37.37 29.79 -13.47
CA LEU A 12 36.00 29.33 -13.22
C LEU A 12 35.88 28.98 -11.73
N ARG A 13 35.09 29.75 -10.98
CA ARG A 13 34.65 29.38 -9.64
C ARG A 13 33.72 28.17 -9.76
N LEU A 14 34.20 26.99 -9.39
CA LEU A 14 33.37 25.79 -9.25
C LEU A 14 32.48 25.98 -8.02
N ILE A 15 31.25 26.45 -8.23
CA ILE A 15 30.19 26.39 -7.24
C ILE A 15 29.70 24.94 -7.24
N ALA A 16 30.10 24.15 -6.24
CA ALA A 16 29.53 22.85 -5.99
C ALA A 16 28.07 23.04 -5.56
N SER A 17 27.16 23.04 -6.52
CA SER A 17 25.72 23.01 -6.28
C SER A 17 25.38 21.65 -5.68
N VAL A 18 25.36 21.59 -4.35
CA VAL A 18 24.76 20.49 -3.59
C VAL A 18 23.25 20.63 -3.74
N SER A 19 22.73 20.09 -4.83
CA SER A 19 21.30 19.93 -5.05
C SER A 19 20.80 18.91 -4.05
N VAL A 20 20.29 19.40 -2.91
CA VAL A 20 19.50 18.58 -1.99
C VAL A 20 18.23 18.21 -2.74
N LEU A 21 18.25 17.04 -3.37
CA LEU A 21 17.08 16.37 -3.91
C LEU A 21 16.18 16.04 -2.73
N TRP A 22 15.26 16.96 -2.45
CA TRP A 22 14.14 16.71 -1.56
C TRP A 22 13.27 15.66 -2.24
N CYS A 23 13.59 14.39 -2.00
CA CYS A 23 12.70 13.29 -2.34
C CYS A 23 11.49 13.46 -1.42
N GLY A 24 10.39 14.00 -1.95
CA GLY A 24 9.12 14.00 -1.24
C GLY A 24 8.78 12.56 -0.87
N TYR A 25 8.56 12.30 0.42
CA TYR A 25 8.08 11.01 0.90
C TYR A 25 6.68 10.80 0.31
N LEU A 26 6.58 9.98 -0.74
CA LEU A 26 5.30 9.47 -1.19
C LEU A 26 4.87 8.41 -0.18
N SER A 27 4.17 8.84 0.88
CA SER A 27 3.58 7.92 1.84
C SER A 27 2.40 7.23 1.17
N ALA A 28 2.46 5.91 1.06
CA ALA A 28 1.31 5.11 0.66
C ALA A 28 0.44 4.91 1.90
N ALA A 29 -0.86 5.24 1.80
CA ALA A 29 -1.80 5.04 2.89
C ALA A 29 -1.71 3.60 3.39
N THR A 30 -1.54 3.45 4.70
CA THR A 30 -1.30 2.16 5.35
C THR A 30 -2.34 1.96 6.45
N PHE A 31 -2.95 0.78 6.51
CA PHE A 31 -3.83 0.42 7.61
C PHE A 31 -2.99 -0.15 8.75
N ALA A 32 -2.99 0.53 9.89
CA ALA A 32 -2.21 0.16 11.06
C ALA A 32 -3.13 -0.46 12.12
N THR A 33 -2.74 -1.64 12.59
CA THR A 33 -3.33 -2.32 13.76
C THR A 33 -2.28 -2.37 14.88
N LYS A 34 -2.65 -2.99 16.01
CA LYS A 34 -1.69 -3.23 17.08
C LYS A 34 -0.47 -4.02 16.60
N THR A 35 -0.65 -5.05 15.76
CA THR A 35 0.44 -5.96 15.37
C THR A 35 0.87 -5.87 13.92
N TYR A 36 0.08 -5.30 13.01
CA TYR A 36 0.38 -5.25 11.58
C TYR A 36 0.30 -3.84 10.99
N LEU A 37 1.13 -3.59 9.99
CA LEU A 37 0.99 -2.53 8.99
C LEU A 37 0.58 -3.18 7.66
N ILE A 38 -0.46 -2.64 7.03
CA ILE A 38 -1.06 -3.22 5.84
C ILE A 38 -1.13 -2.18 4.74
N THR A 39 -0.54 -2.47 3.59
CA THR A 39 -0.72 -1.66 2.38
C THR A 39 -1.61 -2.41 1.40
N ILE A 40 -2.60 -1.71 0.87
CA ILE A 40 -3.53 -2.23 -0.15
C ILE A 40 -3.27 -1.52 -1.48
N THR A 41 -3.27 -2.26 -2.59
CA THR A 41 -3.16 -1.68 -3.93
C THR A 41 -4.15 -2.34 -4.87
N GLU A 42 -5.16 -1.59 -5.31
CA GLU A 42 -6.10 -2.05 -6.31
C GLU A 42 -5.47 -2.01 -7.71
N ARG A 43 -5.54 -3.11 -8.44
CA ARG A 43 -4.99 -3.28 -9.81
C ARG A 43 -6.09 -3.39 -10.85
N CYS A 44 -7.20 -2.71 -10.61
CA CYS A 44 -8.36 -2.71 -11.49
C CYS A 44 -8.38 -1.47 -12.38
N LYS A 45 -9.14 -1.55 -13.48
CA LYS A 45 -9.38 -0.37 -14.31
C LYS A 45 -10.24 0.62 -13.52
N GLU A 46 -10.02 1.90 -13.77
CA GLU A 46 -10.85 2.96 -13.22
C GLU A 46 -12.34 2.70 -13.55
N GLY A 47 -13.22 2.96 -12.58
CA GLY A 47 -14.66 2.76 -12.72
C GLY A 47 -15.14 1.30 -12.57
N ALA A 48 -14.26 0.34 -12.30
CA ALA A 48 -14.68 -1.03 -12.03
C ALA A 48 -15.42 -1.14 -10.67
N VAL A 49 -16.63 -1.70 -10.69
CA VAL A 49 -17.38 -2.02 -9.47
C VAL A 49 -16.91 -3.38 -8.94
N GLY A 50 -16.32 -3.38 -7.75
CA GLY A 50 -15.79 -4.59 -7.12
C GLY A 50 -14.49 -5.05 -7.79
N CYS A 51 -13.36 -4.56 -7.31
CA CYS A 51 -12.06 -4.95 -7.85
C CYS A 51 -11.69 -6.39 -7.46
N ASP A 52 -11.41 -7.26 -8.44
CA ASP A 52 -11.05 -8.67 -8.24
C ASP A 52 -9.52 -8.92 -8.16
N ARG A 53 -8.73 -7.86 -8.38
CA ARG A 53 -7.27 -7.88 -8.35
C ARG A 53 -6.74 -6.80 -7.41
N VAL A 54 -6.66 -7.16 -6.14
CA VAL A 54 -6.12 -6.31 -5.08
C VAL A 54 -4.87 -6.97 -4.51
N ASP A 55 -3.77 -6.23 -4.50
CA ASP A 55 -2.53 -6.62 -3.83
C ASP A 55 -2.59 -6.19 -2.35
N TYR A 56 -2.10 -7.05 -1.47
CA TYR A 56 -1.93 -6.82 -0.03
C TYR A 56 -0.48 -7.04 0.35
N LEU A 57 0.09 -6.11 1.11
CA LEU A 57 1.37 -6.27 1.80
C LEU A 57 1.12 -6.08 3.30
N GLY A 58 1.24 -7.16 4.06
CA GLY A 58 1.17 -7.12 5.52
C GLY A 58 2.57 -7.25 6.12
N ILE A 59 2.91 -6.38 7.05
CA ILE A 59 4.18 -6.38 7.78
C ILE A 59 3.87 -6.50 9.26
N ASN A 60 4.41 -7.52 9.92
CA ASN A 60 4.30 -7.67 11.37
C ASN A 60 5.23 -6.67 12.07
N ARG A 61 4.67 -5.84 12.94
CA ARG A 61 5.37 -4.72 13.60
C ARG A 61 6.42 -5.18 14.61
N LYS A 62 6.31 -6.41 15.13
CA LYS A 62 7.21 -6.94 16.16
C LYS A 62 8.49 -7.51 15.57
N ASN A 63 8.39 -8.27 14.48
CA ASN A 63 9.52 -9.01 13.90
C ASN A 63 9.85 -8.62 12.45
N ASN A 64 9.12 -7.67 11.85
CA ASN A 64 9.27 -7.22 10.47
C ASN A 64 9.08 -8.33 9.40
N GLU A 65 8.52 -9.47 9.77
CA GLU A 65 8.12 -10.47 8.79
C GLU A 65 7.00 -9.91 7.93
N SER A 66 7.02 -10.25 6.64
CA SER A 66 6.04 -9.74 5.68
C SER A 66 5.40 -10.85 4.87
N ILE A 67 4.17 -10.59 4.44
CA ILE A 67 3.42 -11.46 3.54
C ILE A 67 2.78 -10.62 2.43
N ARG A 68 2.86 -11.15 1.21
CA ARG A 68 2.17 -10.59 0.05
C ARG A 68 1.03 -11.51 -0.35
N LEU A 69 -0.17 -10.95 -0.48
CA LEU A 69 -1.37 -11.67 -0.87
C LEU A 69 -2.01 -11.00 -2.08
N ARG A 70 -2.79 -11.78 -2.83
CA ARG A 70 -3.73 -11.25 -3.80
C ARG A 70 -5.14 -11.64 -3.41
N GLY A 71 -6.05 -10.71 -3.64
CA GLY A 71 -7.43 -10.88 -3.25
C GLY A 71 -8.31 -9.91 -4.02
N LYS A 72 -9.44 -9.59 -3.42
CA LYS A 72 -10.48 -8.79 -4.03
C LYS A 72 -11.14 -7.87 -3.02
N VAL A 73 -11.81 -6.85 -3.53
CA VAL A 73 -12.77 -6.06 -2.78
C VAL A 73 -13.88 -6.97 -2.27
N LEU A 74 -14.24 -6.76 -1.01
CA LEU A 74 -15.39 -7.37 -0.36
C LEU A 74 -16.56 -6.39 -0.47
N MET A 75 -17.63 -6.83 -1.14
CA MET A 75 -18.89 -6.09 -1.27
C MET A 75 -19.97 -6.84 -0.50
N SER A 76 -20.94 -6.11 0.05
CA SER A 76 -22.22 -6.70 0.43
C SER A 76 -23.05 -7.00 -0.82
N VAL A 77 -24.05 -7.88 -0.67
CA VAL A 77 -25.07 -8.11 -1.69
C VAL A 77 -26.31 -7.30 -1.37
N CYS A 78 -26.98 -6.78 -2.40
CA CYS A 78 -28.27 -6.12 -2.27
C CYS A 78 -29.36 -7.17 -1.92
N ASN A 79 -30.59 -6.70 -1.67
CA ASN A 79 -31.72 -7.56 -1.28
C ASN A 79 -32.12 -8.61 -2.34
N ASP A 80 -31.66 -8.45 -3.59
CA ASP A 80 -31.84 -9.45 -4.66
C ASP A 80 -30.87 -10.64 -4.54
N GLY A 81 -29.92 -10.59 -3.60
CA GLY A 81 -28.98 -11.67 -3.28
C GLY A 81 -27.84 -11.86 -4.27
N VAL A 82 -27.77 -11.08 -5.36
CA VAL A 82 -26.78 -11.28 -6.44
C VAL A 82 -26.07 -10.00 -6.85
N THR A 83 -26.69 -8.83 -6.68
CA THR A 83 -26.11 -7.55 -7.09
C THR A 83 -25.16 -7.03 -6.01
N PRO A 84 -23.88 -6.73 -6.33
CA PRO A 84 -22.98 -6.07 -5.39
C PRO A 84 -23.50 -4.68 -5.01
N CYS A 85 -23.56 -4.37 -3.71
CA CYS A 85 -24.17 -3.15 -3.18
C CYS A 85 -23.13 -2.20 -2.58
N HIS A 86 -22.63 -2.51 -1.38
CA HIS A 86 -21.80 -1.59 -0.61
C HIS A 86 -20.42 -2.17 -0.38
N PHE A 87 -19.41 -1.34 -0.58
CA PHE A 87 -18.04 -1.66 -0.17
C PHE A 87 -18.00 -2.01 1.32
N GLN A 88 -17.37 -3.14 1.64
CA GLN A 88 -17.16 -3.60 3.01
C GLN A 88 -15.68 -3.60 3.41
N GLY A 89 -14.78 -3.68 2.42
CA GLY A 89 -13.35 -3.82 2.65
C GLY A 89 -12.71 -4.79 1.66
N TYR A 90 -11.85 -5.67 2.13
CA TYR A 90 -11.04 -6.55 1.29
C TYR A 90 -10.99 -7.99 1.82
N LEU A 91 -10.86 -8.94 0.89
CA LEU A 91 -10.81 -10.37 1.17
C LEU A 91 -9.61 -11.02 0.46
N PHE A 92 -8.77 -11.70 1.23
CA PHE A 92 -7.60 -12.44 0.74
C PHE A 92 -7.63 -13.88 1.27
N LYS A 93 -7.08 -14.82 0.49
CA LYS A 93 -6.99 -16.23 0.89
C LYS A 93 -5.61 -16.78 0.56
N ASN A 94 -5.02 -17.54 1.48
CA ASN A 94 -3.74 -18.20 1.29
C ASN A 94 -3.67 -19.48 2.13
N TRP A 95 -3.40 -20.63 1.52
CA TRP A 95 -3.21 -21.92 2.20
C TRP A 95 -4.26 -22.24 3.29
N GLY A 96 -5.55 -22.01 3.00
CA GLY A 96 -6.65 -22.27 3.94
C GLY A 96 -6.84 -21.19 5.03
N VAL A 97 -6.01 -20.15 5.02
CA VAL A 97 -6.16 -18.96 5.87
C VAL A 97 -6.90 -17.87 5.07
N THR A 98 -7.90 -17.26 5.70
CA THR A 98 -8.68 -16.15 5.18
C THR A 98 -8.35 -14.89 5.94
N TYR A 99 -8.05 -13.82 5.22
CA TYR A 99 -7.77 -12.50 5.76
C TYR A 99 -8.89 -11.57 5.28
N ARG A 100 -9.55 -10.90 6.22
CA ARG A 100 -10.58 -9.89 5.94
C ARG A 100 -10.16 -8.58 6.58
N LEU A 101 -10.06 -7.54 5.77
CA LEU A 101 -9.93 -6.17 6.25
C LEU A 101 -11.30 -5.53 6.10
N ILE A 102 -12.00 -5.27 7.21
CA ILE A 102 -13.34 -4.68 7.23
C ILE A 102 -13.23 -3.18 7.51
N LEU A 103 -13.94 -2.36 6.73
CA LEU A 103 -13.83 -0.91 6.70
C LEU A 103 -15.21 -0.21 6.83
N GLN A 104 -16.22 -0.90 7.36
CA GLN A 104 -17.56 -0.34 7.61
C GLN A 104 -17.75 -0.10 9.10
N GLY A 105 -17.94 1.16 9.48
CA GLY A 105 -17.96 1.57 10.89
C GLY A 105 -16.54 1.55 11.47
N ASP A 106 -16.35 0.89 12.60
CA ASP A 106 -15.02 0.58 13.12
C ASP A 106 -14.29 -0.31 12.12
N SER A 107 -12.98 -0.10 11.95
CA SER A 107 -12.18 -0.85 10.96
C SER A 107 -11.31 -1.89 11.66
N TRP A 108 -11.26 -3.12 11.14
CA TRP A 108 -10.47 -4.19 11.76
C TRP A 108 -9.93 -5.21 10.75
N LEU A 109 -8.87 -5.90 11.18
CA LEU A 109 -8.28 -7.05 10.52
C LEU A 109 -8.73 -8.34 11.22
N ASP A 110 -9.35 -9.23 10.45
CA ASP A 110 -9.64 -10.61 10.81
C ASP A 110 -8.74 -11.59 10.06
N ILE A 111 -8.11 -12.51 10.77
CA ILE A 111 -7.38 -13.65 10.19
C ILE A 111 -7.96 -14.94 10.75
N GLN A 112 -8.40 -15.84 9.88
CA GLN A 112 -9.06 -17.08 10.27
C GLN A 112 -8.53 -18.27 9.48
N GLN A 113 -8.43 -19.43 10.13
CA GLN A 113 -8.12 -20.71 9.48
C GLN A 113 -9.27 -21.68 9.74
N GLY A 114 -10.07 -21.94 8.70
CA GLY A 114 -11.34 -22.64 8.87
C GLY A 114 -12.26 -21.88 9.83
N SER A 115 -12.71 -22.54 10.90
CA SER A 115 -13.53 -21.96 11.96
C SER A 115 -12.73 -21.28 13.08
N LYS A 116 -11.40 -21.41 13.08
CA LYS A 116 -10.53 -20.85 14.13
C LYS A 116 -10.17 -19.41 13.79
N VAL A 117 -10.45 -18.49 14.72
CA VAL A 117 -9.92 -17.13 14.67
C VAL A 117 -8.46 -17.15 15.12
N LEU A 118 -7.57 -16.69 14.25
CA LEU A 118 -6.13 -16.53 14.54
C LEU A 118 -5.82 -15.12 15.03
N LEU A 119 -6.54 -14.13 14.53
CA LEU A 119 -6.38 -12.72 14.87
C LEU A 119 -7.69 -11.96 14.64
N HIS A 120 -7.98 -11.01 15.53
CA HIS A 120 -8.97 -9.96 15.36
C HIS A 120 -8.40 -8.68 15.99
N GLU A 121 -8.12 -7.66 15.19
CA GLU A 121 -7.54 -6.40 15.67
C GLU A 121 -8.15 -5.19 14.96
N GLU A 122 -8.61 -4.23 15.75
CA GLU A 122 -8.97 -2.91 15.26
C GLU A 122 -7.75 -2.16 14.72
N GLY A 123 -8.01 -1.23 13.82
CA GLY A 123 -6.98 -0.38 13.24
C GLY A 123 -7.52 0.83 12.51
N GLU A 124 -6.61 1.64 12.02
CA GLU A 124 -6.90 2.90 11.36
C GLU A 124 -5.98 3.13 10.16
N TRP A 125 -6.43 3.95 9.21
CA TRP A 125 -5.60 4.35 8.08
C TRP A 125 -4.67 5.50 8.50
N THR A 126 -3.37 5.28 8.36
CA THR A 126 -2.33 6.30 8.51
C THR A 126 -1.95 6.84 7.13
N PRO A 127 -1.95 8.17 6.92
CA PRO A 127 -1.52 8.79 5.68
C PRO A 127 -0.04 8.60 5.39
#